data_AF-A0A938PW03-F1
#
_entry.id   AF-A0A938PW03-F1
#
_cell.length_a   1.000
_cell.length_b   1.000
_cell.length_c   1.000
_cell.angle_alpha   90.00
_cell.angle_beta   90.00
_cell.angle_gamma   90.00
#
_symmetry.space_group_name_H-M   'P 1'
#
loop_
_entity.id
_entity.type
_entity.pdbx_description
1 polymer ?
#
loop_
_entity_poly.entity_id
_entity_poly.type
_entity_poly.pdbx_seq_one_letter_code
_entity_poly.pdbx_strand_id
1 'polypeptide(L)'
;MPPLEDAWQGKVQFYELLFGTWTAYVFLVLLWQRILKEPLDEWRYVLLSFFGAGAFWVNHYFQQSPYWLWLINLYTVFFLVAWWTIAIRGRQRSGSWKFGALIGAVVYTVAFIMFEQLARYGVENWGMHEFCWMALSFFGFWWLIVWRSRSTVKPKSVSEDPYPKPEWRGAGGNL
;
A
#
# COMPACT_ATOMS: atom_id res chain seq x y z
N MET A 1 22.29 -5.47 -16.30
CA MET A 1 20.85 -5.24 -16.52
C MET A 1 20.71 -4.55 -17.86
N PRO A 2 19.81 -4.96 -18.76
CA PRO A 2 19.52 -4.15 -19.93
C PRO A 2 19.10 -2.74 -19.45
N PRO A 3 19.58 -1.67 -20.10
CA PRO A 3 19.26 -0.31 -19.67
C PRO A 3 17.75 -0.10 -19.79
N LEU A 4 17.13 0.42 -18.73
CA LEU A 4 15.78 0.96 -18.83
C LEU A 4 15.85 2.13 -19.83
N GLU A 5 14.94 2.16 -20.80
CA GLU A 5 14.89 3.25 -21.76
C GLU A 5 14.30 4.50 -21.08
N ASP A 6 15.03 5.61 -21.07
CA ASP A 6 14.54 6.88 -20.52
C ASP A 6 13.22 7.32 -21.17
N ALA A 7 13.01 6.95 -22.44
CA ALA A 7 11.77 7.19 -23.16
C ALA A 7 10.55 6.46 -22.58
N TRP A 8 10.73 5.41 -21.77
CA TRP A 8 9.63 4.69 -21.14
C TRP A 8 9.12 5.34 -19.85
N GLN A 9 9.87 6.30 -19.30
CA GLN A 9 9.57 6.87 -17.99
C GLN A 9 8.25 7.63 -17.98
N GLY A 10 7.53 7.49 -16.86
CA GLY A 10 6.30 8.21 -16.62
C GLY A 10 6.52 9.58 -15.99
N LYS A 11 5.41 10.29 -15.78
CA LYS A 11 5.43 11.62 -15.15
C LYS A 11 5.50 11.58 -13.63
N VAL A 12 5.16 10.44 -13.02
CA VAL A 12 5.10 10.27 -11.56
C VAL A 12 6.50 10.40 -10.98
N GLN A 13 6.68 11.30 -10.01
CA GLN A 13 7.97 11.56 -9.37
C GLN A 13 8.05 11.00 -7.95
N PHE A 14 9.26 10.85 -7.43
CA PHE A 14 9.49 10.25 -6.11
C PHE A 14 8.85 11.04 -4.95
N TYR A 15 8.79 12.37 -5.03
CA TYR A 15 8.13 13.17 -3.98
C TYR A 15 6.62 12.90 -3.92
N GLU A 16 5.98 12.59 -5.06
CA GLU A 16 4.56 12.19 -5.12
C GLU A 16 4.36 10.86 -4.42
N LEU A 17 5.24 9.88 -4.69
CA LEU A 17 5.24 8.58 -4.02
C LEU A 17 5.39 8.71 -2.51
N LEU A 18 6.38 9.47 -2.04
CA LEU A 18 6.64 9.65 -0.61
C LEU A 18 5.41 10.23 0.08
N PHE A 19 4.85 11.31 -0.48
CA PHE A 19 3.69 11.97 0.08
C PHE A 19 2.44 11.09 0.04
N GLY A 20 2.19 10.42 -1.08
CA GLY A 20 1.10 9.47 -1.26
C GLY A 20 1.18 8.29 -0.30
N THR A 21 2.37 7.76 -0.05
CA THR A 21 2.55 6.55 0.78
C THR A 21 2.10 6.76 2.23
N TRP A 22 2.59 7.80 2.90
CA TRP A 22 2.28 7.99 4.32
C TRP A 22 0.83 8.45 4.53
N THR A 23 0.28 9.25 3.62
CA THR A 23 -1.12 9.69 3.66
C THR A 23 -2.08 8.54 3.35
N ALA A 24 -1.77 7.73 2.33
CA ALA A 24 -2.54 6.53 2.02
C ALA A 24 -2.47 5.50 3.16
N TYR A 25 -1.36 5.40 3.89
CA TYR A 25 -1.27 4.58 5.10
C TYR A 25 -2.32 4.98 6.13
N VAL A 26 -2.46 6.28 6.41
CA VAL A 26 -3.51 6.81 7.30
C VAL A 26 -4.88 6.39 6.80
N PHE A 27 -5.15 6.60 5.51
CA PHE A 27 -6.42 6.22 4.90
C PHE A 27 -6.70 4.73 5.06
N LEU A 28 -5.71 3.87 4.81
CA LEU A 28 -5.82 2.42 4.96
C LEU A 28 -6.19 2.04 6.40
N VAL A 29 -5.49 2.62 7.38
CA VAL A 29 -5.79 2.41 8.80
C VAL A 29 -7.23 2.83 9.12
N LEU A 30 -7.68 3.99 8.63
CA LEU A 30 -9.05 4.47 8.86
C LEU A 30 -10.09 3.56 8.19
N LEU A 31 -9.84 3.11 6.96
CA LEU A 31 -10.71 2.18 6.23
C LEU A 31 -10.92 0.91 7.05
N TRP A 32 -9.85 0.29 7.55
CA TRP A 32 -9.96 -0.96 8.29
C TRP A 32 -10.50 -0.79 9.71
N GLN A 33 -10.04 0.22 10.45
CA GLN A 33 -10.44 0.41 11.84
C GLN A 33 -11.81 1.05 12.01
N ARG A 34 -12.15 2.03 11.18
CA ARG A 34 -13.38 2.84 11.34
C ARG A 34 -14.52 2.37 10.44
N ILE A 35 -14.23 2.11 9.16
CA ILE A 35 -15.27 1.77 8.18
C ILE A 35 -15.59 0.27 8.25
N LEU A 36 -14.59 -0.58 8.05
CA LEU A 36 -14.76 -2.03 8.06
C LEU A 36 -14.88 -2.61 9.47
N LYS A 37 -14.49 -1.84 10.50
CA LYS A 37 -14.52 -2.19 11.92
C LYS A 37 -13.80 -3.52 12.21
N GLU A 38 -12.67 -3.71 11.54
CA GLU A 38 -11.89 -4.94 11.55
C GLU A 38 -10.39 -4.59 11.50
N PRO A 39 -9.81 -4.10 12.62
CA PRO A 39 -8.40 -3.74 12.66
C PRO A 39 -7.49 -4.90 12.22
N LEU A 40 -6.48 -4.57 11.42
CA LEU A 40 -5.39 -5.46 11.03
C LEU A 40 -4.20 -5.36 12.01
N ASP A 41 -3.36 -6.39 12.02
CA ASP A 41 -2.01 -6.30 12.59
C ASP A 41 -1.17 -5.25 11.85
N GLU A 42 -0.25 -4.58 12.54
CA GLU A 42 0.53 -3.48 11.95
C GLU A 42 1.33 -3.92 10.72
N TRP A 43 1.93 -5.11 10.75
CA TRP A 43 2.69 -5.65 9.62
C TRP A 43 1.83 -5.79 8.35
N ARG A 44 0.52 -6.05 8.50
CA ARG A 44 -0.41 -6.14 7.37
C ARG A 44 -0.62 -4.77 6.73
N TYR A 45 -0.79 -3.72 7.54
CA TYR A 45 -0.90 -2.35 7.04
C TYR A 45 0.36 -1.93 6.28
N VAL A 46 1.53 -2.20 6.87
CA VAL A 46 2.83 -1.90 6.25
C VAL A 46 2.98 -2.63 4.91
N LEU A 47 2.69 -3.93 4.87
CA LEU A 47 2.84 -4.74 3.66
C LEU A 47 1.84 -4.35 2.56
N LEU A 48 0.59 -4.08 2.90
CA LEU A 48 -0.40 -3.59 1.94
C LEU A 48 -0.03 -2.21 1.39
N SER A 49 0.55 -1.34 2.23
CA SER A 49 0.98 -0.01 1.80
C SER A 49 2.20 -0.09 0.88
N PHE A 50 3.15 -0.96 1.20
CA PHE A 50 4.29 -1.27 0.35
C PHE A 50 3.85 -1.83 -1.02
N PHE A 51 2.93 -2.79 -1.04
CA PHE A 51 2.40 -3.30 -2.32
C PHE A 51 1.60 -2.25 -3.08
N GLY A 52 0.85 -1.38 -2.40
CA GLY A 52 0.18 -0.23 -3.02
C GLY A 52 1.18 0.71 -3.70
N ALA A 53 2.26 1.05 -3.01
CA ALA A 53 3.36 1.85 -3.55
C ALA A 53 4.05 1.19 -4.76
N GLY A 54 4.00 -0.15 -4.90
CA GLY A 54 4.60 -0.87 -6.03
C GLY A 54 4.06 -0.46 -7.41
N ALA A 55 2.85 0.09 -7.50
CA ALA A 55 2.31 0.66 -8.75
C ALA A 55 3.21 1.77 -9.31
N PHE A 56 3.90 2.48 -8.42
CA PHE A 56 4.87 3.51 -8.79
C PHE A 56 5.96 2.95 -9.68
N TRP A 57 6.50 1.76 -9.44
CA TRP A 57 7.59 1.24 -10.29
C TRP A 57 7.12 1.03 -11.73
N VAL A 58 5.90 0.50 -11.91
CA VAL A 58 5.32 0.30 -13.24
C VAL A 58 5.12 1.65 -13.93
N ASN A 59 4.56 2.63 -13.23
CA ASN A 59 4.27 3.93 -13.83
C ASN A 59 5.50 4.82 -13.98
N HIS A 60 6.47 4.75 -13.08
CA HIS A 60 7.67 5.58 -13.14
C HIS A 60 8.62 5.09 -14.24
N TYR A 61 8.82 3.76 -14.36
CA TYR A 61 9.82 3.21 -15.29
C TYR A 61 9.24 2.72 -16.62
N PHE A 62 7.95 2.38 -16.69
CA PHE A 62 7.38 1.69 -17.85
C PHE A 62 6.13 2.36 -18.42
N GLN A 63 5.70 3.54 -17.95
CA GLN A 63 4.42 4.13 -18.39
C GLN A 63 4.29 4.35 -19.90
N GLN A 64 5.38 4.70 -20.58
CA GLN A 64 5.40 4.89 -22.04
C GLN A 64 5.90 3.64 -22.79
N SER A 65 6.16 2.54 -22.09
CA SER A 65 6.61 1.28 -22.69
C SER A 65 5.46 0.55 -23.40
N PRO A 66 5.70 -0.16 -24.51
CA PRO A 66 4.70 -1.04 -25.12
C PRO A 66 4.21 -2.15 -24.18
N TYR A 67 4.95 -2.46 -23.12
CA TYR A 67 4.60 -3.48 -22.13
C TYR A 67 3.80 -2.95 -20.93
N TRP A 68 3.55 -1.63 -20.86
CA TRP A 68 2.92 -1.01 -19.70
C TRP A 68 1.60 -1.68 -19.30
N LEU A 69 0.71 -1.89 -20.27
CA LEU A 69 -0.59 -2.52 -20.03
C LEU A 69 -0.46 -3.93 -19.44
N TRP A 70 0.53 -4.70 -19.86
CA TRP A 70 0.78 -6.03 -19.28
C TRP A 70 1.27 -5.91 -17.84
N LEU A 71 2.25 -5.06 -17.59
CA LEU A 71 2.84 -4.86 -16.27
C LEU A 71 1.83 -4.33 -15.25
N ILE A 72 1.03 -3.34 -15.63
CA ILE A 72 0.06 -2.73 -14.71
C ILE A 72 -1.08 -3.71 -14.39
N ASN A 73 -1.56 -4.49 -15.36
CA ASN A 73 -2.60 -5.49 -15.12
C ASN A 73 -2.07 -6.66 -14.26
N LEU A 74 -0.85 -7.14 -14.51
CA LEU A 74 -0.21 -8.15 -13.68
C LEU A 74 -0.03 -7.66 -12.24
N TYR A 75 0.42 -6.41 -12.07
CA TYR A 75 0.49 -5.75 -10.77
C TYR A 75 -0.89 -5.66 -10.10
N THR A 76 -1.94 -5.27 -10.82
CA THR A 76 -3.30 -5.17 -10.27
C THR A 76 -3.80 -6.53 -9.77
N VAL A 77 -3.63 -7.59 -10.55
CA VAL A 77 -4.01 -8.95 -10.14
C VAL A 77 -3.22 -9.36 -8.89
N PHE A 78 -1.90 -9.15 -8.88
CA PHE A 78 -1.06 -9.40 -7.72
C PHE A 78 -1.56 -8.64 -6.48
N PHE A 79 -1.83 -7.34 -6.61
CA PHE A 79 -2.28 -6.50 -5.50
C PHE A 79 -3.63 -6.95 -4.94
N LEU A 80 -4.59 -7.31 -5.79
CA LEU A 80 -5.89 -7.83 -5.35
C LEU A 80 -5.76 -9.17 -4.62
N VAL A 81 -4.90 -10.08 -5.12
CA VAL A 81 -4.62 -11.36 -4.46
C VAL A 81 -3.93 -11.16 -3.12
N ALA A 82 -2.95 -10.24 -3.05
CA ALA A 82 -2.26 -9.88 -1.82
C ALA A 82 -3.24 -9.26 -0.81
N TRP A 83 -4.09 -8.32 -1.24
CA TRP A 83 -5.14 -7.70 -0.43
C TRP A 83 -6.10 -8.74 0.15
N TRP A 84 -6.59 -9.65 -0.69
CA TRP A 84 -7.45 -10.74 -0.24
C TRP A 84 -6.77 -11.60 0.81
N THR A 85 -5.55 -12.06 0.53
CA THR A 85 -4.82 -13.01 1.37
C THR A 85 -4.41 -12.39 2.71
N ILE A 86 -3.89 -11.17 2.67
CA ILE A 86 -3.35 -10.47 3.85
C ILE A 86 -4.46 -9.85 4.67
N ALA A 87 -5.55 -9.36 4.07
CA ALA A 87 -6.48 -8.51 4.79
C ALA A 87 -7.85 -9.15 5.04
N ILE A 88 -8.36 -9.95 4.10
CA ILE A 88 -9.76 -10.42 4.10
C ILE A 88 -9.89 -11.90 4.48
N ARG A 89 -8.99 -12.73 3.95
CA ARG A 89 -9.04 -14.18 4.09
C ARG A 89 -9.01 -14.62 5.56
N GLY A 90 -9.74 -15.69 5.87
CA GLY A 90 -9.78 -16.28 7.22
C GLY A 90 -10.67 -15.51 8.21
N ARG A 91 -11.21 -14.34 7.83
CA ARG A 91 -12.14 -13.61 8.71
C ARG A 91 -13.53 -14.22 8.68
N GLN A 92 -14.10 -14.41 9.86
CA GLN A 92 -15.48 -14.87 10.09
C GLN A 92 -16.49 -13.73 9.84
N ARG A 93 -16.54 -13.26 8.58
CA ARG A 93 -17.42 -12.18 8.10
C ARG A 93 -18.25 -12.67 6.91
N SER A 94 -19.40 -12.03 6.69
CA SER A 94 -20.32 -12.38 5.59
C SER A 94 -19.67 -12.19 4.22
N GLY A 95 -20.20 -12.88 3.20
CA GLY A 95 -19.74 -12.71 1.81
C GLY A 95 -19.86 -11.27 1.31
N SER A 96 -20.96 -10.59 1.67
CA SER A 96 -21.18 -9.16 1.35
C SER A 96 -20.12 -8.25 1.99
N TRP A 97 -19.73 -8.52 3.24
CA TRP A 97 -18.67 -7.78 3.89
C TRP A 97 -17.32 -8.01 3.20
N LYS A 98 -17.01 -9.25 2.82
CA LYS A 98 -15.76 -9.58 2.10
C LYS A 98 -15.70 -8.90 0.73
N PHE A 99 -16.81 -8.85 0.01
CA PHE A 99 -16.92 -8.12 -1.24
C PHE A 99 -16.71 -6.61 -1.03
N GLY A 100 -17.35 -6.01 -0.01
CA GLY A 100 -17.13 -4.61 0.35
C GLY A 100 -15.68 -4.31 0.76
N ALA A 101 -15.04 -5.22 1.50
CA ALA A 101 -13.62 -5.11 1.86
C ALA A 101 -12.69 -5.24 0.65
N LEU A 102 -13.09 -6.00 -0.38
CA LEU A 102 -12.36 -6.10 -1.65
C LEU A 102 -12.48 -4.81 -2.48
N ILE A 103 -13.68 -4.20 -2.53
CA ILE A 103 -13.86 -2.84 -3.09
C ILE A 103 -12.96 -1.84 -2.38
N GLY A 104 -12.70 -2.04 -1.09
CA GLY A 104 -11.72 -1.28 -0.30
C GLY A 104 -10.33 -1.19 -0.94
N ALA A 105 -9.89 -2.21 -1.68
CA ALA A 105 -8.62 -2.17 -2.43
C ALA A 105 -8.64 -1.10 -3.53
N VAL A 106 -9.74 -1.04 -4.29
CA VAL A 106 -9.94 -0.03 -5.35
C VAL A 106 -10.02 1.37 -4.75
N VAL A 107 -10.81 1.54 -3.68
CA VAL A 107 -10.95 2.81 -2.99
C VAL A 107 -9.60 3.28 -2.42
N TYR A 108 -8.82 2.37 -1.85
CA TYR A 108 -7.47 2.65 -1.37
C TYR A 108 -6.54 3.11 -2.50
N THR A 109 -6.56 2.43 -3.66
CA THR A 109 -5.77 2.83 -4.83
C THR A 109 -6.17 4.22 -5.33
N VAL A 110 -7.47 4.52 -5.41
CA VAL A 110 -7.95 5.86 -5.80
C VAL A 110 -7.46 6.92 -4.81
N ALA A 111 -7.55 6.65 -3.51
CA ALA A 111 -7.05 7.56 -2.48
C ALA A 111 -5.54 7.80 -2.61
N PHE A 112 -4.76 6.75 -2.86
CA PHE A 112 -3.32 6.85 -3.08
C PHE A 112 -3.00 7.78 -4.26
N ILE A 113 -3.62 7.52 -5.42
CA ILE A 113 -3.45 8.35 -6.63
C ILE A 113 -3.86 9.79 -6.36
N MET A 114 -4.95 10.02 -5.63
CA MET A 114 -5.37 11.38 -5.27
C MET A 114 -4.32 12.11 -4.43
N PHE A 115 -3.67 11.43 -3.49
CA PHE A 115 -2.59 12.05 -2.69
C PHE A 115 -1.33 12.32 -3.53
N GLU A 116 -0.97 11.43 -4.46
CA GLU A 116 0.10 11.69 -5.43
C GLU A 116 -0.22 12.93 -6.30
N GLN A 117 -1.44 12.99 -6.83
CA GLN A 117 -1.90 14.14 -7.63
C GLN A 117 -1.98 15.42 -6.81
N LEU A 118 -2.27 15.36 -5.52
CA LEU A 118 -2.25 16.53 -4.64
C LEU A 118 -0.83 17.12 -4.52
N ALA A 119 0.16 16.26 -4.32
CA ALA A 119 1.56 16.69 -4.28
C ALA A 119 1.99 17.30 -5.62
N ARG A 120 1.67 16.65 -6.74
CA ARG A 120 1.94 17.16 -8.09
C ARG A 120 1.27 18.51 -8.31
N TYR A 121 -0.02 18.62 -7.98
CA TYR A 121 -0.77 19.85 -8.13
C TYR A 121 -0.14 21.00 -7.34
N GLY A 122 0.37 20.73 -6.13
CA GLY A 122 1.09 21.72 -5.34
C GLY A 122 2.40 22.20 -5.97
N VAL A 123 3.14 21.31 -6.64
CA VAL A 123 4.34 21.71 -7.39
C VAL A 123 3.97 22.52 -8.62
N GLU A 124 3.02 22.03 -9.42
CA GLU A 124 2.64 22.64 -10.69
C GLU A 124 1.85 23.96 -10.55
N ASN A 125 1.04 24.10 -9.49
CA ASN A 125 0.07 25.18 -9.37
C ASN A 125 0.25 26.06 -8.13
N TRP A 126 0.90 25.59 -7.07
CA TRP A 126 1.14 26.40 -5.86
C TRP A 126 2.57 26.94 -5.78
N GLY A 127 3.43 26.60 -6.75
CA GLY A 127 4.83 27.02 -6.75
C GLY A 127 5.65 26.41 -5.60
N MET A 128 5.15 25.34 -4.96
CA MET A 128 5.89 24.64 -3.92
C MET A 128 7.00 23.81 -4.57
N HIS A 129 8.23 23.90 -4.05
CA HIS A 129 9.30 23.02 -4.51
C HIS A 129 9.05 21.57 -4.04
N GLU A 130 9.50 20.58 -4.80
CA GLU A 130 9.45 19.15 -4.41
C GLU A 130 10.05 18.90 -3.02
N PHE A 131 11.06 19.69 -2.65
CA PHE A 131 11.70 19.67 -1.32
C PHE A 131 10.69 19.89 -0.19
N CYS A 132 9.70 20.77 -0.38
CA CYS A 132 8.67 21.02 0.63
C CYS A 132 7.80 19.77 0.86
N TRP A 133 7.43 19.07 -0.22
CA TRP A 133 6.65 17.83 -0.14
C TRP A 133 7.45 16.68 0.47
N MET A 134 8.74 16.59 0.16
CA MET A 134 9.64 15.62 0.80
C MET A 134 9.82 15.91 2.30
N ALA A 135 10.01 17.19 2.69
CA ALA A 135 10.12 17.60 4.08
C ALA A 135 8.82 17.32 4.86
N LEU A 136 7.66 17.63 4.27
CA LEU A 136 6.35 17.28 4.83
C LEU A 136 6.21 15.77 5.01
N SER A 137 6.66 14.99 4.04
CA SER A 137 6.62 13.52 4.13
C SER A 137 7.54 12.99 5.23
N PHE A 138 8.73 13.57 5.40
CA PHE A 138 9.64 13.21 6.50
C PHE A 138 8.98 13.37 7.87
N PHE A 139 8.36 14.53 8.12
CA PHE A 139 7.61 14.75 9.36
C PHE A 139 6.33 13.90 9.43
N GLY A 140 5.67 13.64 8.30
CA GLY A 140 4.50 12.77 8.19
C GLY A 140 4.79 11.33 8.61
N PHE A 141 5.89 10.75 8.15
CA PHE A 141 6.33 9.41 8.56
C PHE A 141 6.72 9.35 10.04
N TRP A 142 7.42 10.37 10.56
CA TRP A 142 7.66 10.47 12.00
C TRP A 142 6.34 10.46 12.77
N TRP A 143 5.41 11.32 12.37
CA TRP A 143 4.10 11.44 13.01
C TRP A 143 3.34 10.12 12.96
N LEU A 144 3.38 9.37 11.84
CA LEU A 144 2.81 8.03 11.74
C LEU A 144 3.36 7.09 12.80
N ILE A 145 4.68 7.03 13.00
CA ILE A 145 5.30 6.16 14.02
C ILE A 145 4.79 6.51 15.42
N VAL A 146 4.74 7.80 15.75
CA VAL A 146 4.22 8.26 17.06
C VAL A 146 2.74 7.96 17.21
N TRP A 147 1.95 8.14 16.15
CA TRP A 147 0.52 7.84 16.17
C TRP A 147 0.24 6.34 16.32
N ARG A 148 0.94 5.50 15.56
CA ARG A 148 0.76 4.04 15.59
C ARG A 148 1.30 3.41 16.86
N SER A 149 2.39 3.93 17.44
CA SER A 149 2.92 3.45 18.73
C SER A 149 1.97 3.69 19.92
N ARG A 150 1.07 4.67 19.80
CA ARG A 150 0.04 4.97 20.81
C ARG A 150 -1.29 4.23 20.58
N SER A 151 -1.39 3.43 19.51
CA SER A 151 -2.63 2.74 19.16
C SER A 151 -2.94 1.60 20.16
N THR A 152 -4.08 1.70 20.86
CA THR A 152 -4.56 0.65 21.77
C THR A 152 -5.48 -0.38 21.09
N VAL A 153 -5.78 -0.18 19.81
CA VAL A 153 -6.67 -1.05 19.03
C VAL A 153 -6.00 -2.41 18.79
N LYS A 154 -6.59 -3.47 19.34
CA LYS A 154 -6.12 -4.85 19.14
C LYS A 154 -6.84 -5.52 17.97
N PRO A 155 -6.11 -6.09 16.99
CA PRO A 155 -6.70 -6.89 15.94
C PRO A 155 -7.34 -8.16 16.51
N LYS A 156 -8.48 -8.57 15.94
CA LYS A 156 -9.06 -9.89 16.27
C LYS A 156 -8.16 -10.96 15.68
N SER A 157 -7.87 -12.00 16.47
CA SER A 157 -7.16 -13.17 15.97
C SER A 157 -7.97 -13.80 14.83
N VAL A 158 -7.28 -14.11 13.73
CA VAL A 158 -7.85 -14.96 12.68
C VAL A 158 -7.98 -16.35 13.32
N SER A 159 -9.17 -16.98 13.25
CA SER A 159 -9.32 -18.39 13.65
C SER A 159 -8.31 -19.20 12.87
N GLU A 160 -7.50 -19.99 13.56
CA GLU A 160 -6.33 -20.77 13.10
C GLU A 160 -6.10 -20.75 11.58
N ASP A 161 -4.92 -20.29 11.19
CA ASP A 161 -4.46 -20.28 9.79
C ASP A 161 -4.76 -21.67 9.16
N PRO A 162 -5.63 -21.77 8.13
CA PRO A 162 -5.98 -23.04 7.52
C PRO A 162 -4.79 -23.66 6.76
N TYR A 163 -3.65 -22.97 6.72
CA TYR A 163 -2.41 -23.50 6.20
C TYR A 163 -1.50 -24.01 7.31
N PRO A 164 -0.79 -25.14 7.08
CA PRO A 164 0.25 -25.57 7.98
C PRO A 164 1.24 -24.43 8.16
N LYS A 165 1.52 -24.08 9.42
CA LYS A 165 2.58 -23.13 9.74
C LYS A 165 3.85 -23.61 9.04
N PRO A 166 4.55 -22.77 8.28
CA PRO A 166 5.83 -23.17 7.73
C PRO A 166 6.72 -23.58 8.90
N GLU A 167 7.05 -24.87 8.96
CA GLU A 167 8.13 -25.36 9.79
C GLU A 167 9.40 -24.78 9.19
N TRP A 168 9.79 -23.62 9.68
CA TRP A 168 11.14 -23.13 9.47
C TRP A 168 12.06 -24.15 10.12
N ARG A 169 12.57 -25.07 9.32
CA ARG A 169 13.76 -25.83 9.67
C ARG A 169 14.88 -24.80 9.77
N GLY A 170 15.00 -24.17 10.93
CA GLY A 170 16.22 -23.48 11.30
C GLY A 170 17.38 -24.46 11.11
N ALA A 171 18.56 -23.93 10.78
CA ALA A 171 19.82 -24.68 10.76
C ALA A 171 20.24 -25.06 12.20
N GLY A 172 19.35 -25.75 12.89
CA GLY A 172 19.36 -26.08 14.30
C GLY A 172 18.20 -27.02 14.53
N GLY A 173 18.25 -28.19 13.88
CA GLY A 173 17.38 -29.30 14.23
C GLY A 173 17.58 -29.64 15.70
N ASN A 174 16.48 -30.01 16.35
CA ASN A 174 16.48 -30.53 17.71
C ASN A 174 17.51 -31.65 17.85
N LEU A 175 18.44 -31.48 18.79
CA LEU A 175 19.03 -32.59 19.54
C LEU A 175 18.13 -32.86 20.75
#